data_AF-C9RQX0-F1
#
_entry.id   AF-C9RQX0-F1
#
_cell.length_a   1.000
_cell.length_b   1.000
_cell.length_c   1.000
_cell.angle_alpha   90.00
_cell.angle_beta   90.00
_cell.angle_gamma   90.00
#
_symmetry.space_group_name_H-M   'P 1'
#
loop_
_entity.id
_entity.type
_entity.pdbx_description
1 polymer ?
#
loop_
_entity_poly.entity_id
_entity_poly.type
_entity_poly.pdbx_seq_one_letter_code
_entity_poly.pdbx_strand_id
1 'polypeptide(L)'
;MSEGEKTQFKGNLALLRVCAIVFMVNVLGFVINMFFMAGQTGTLSSLWNAITTSSFEDCIGMIGMMIASGVFFPVLLSVLAIAFLLGLAIFALVKKNVTALKILAVFTTIWIVVTPVIINYVAGTHDFASVAIGMVFNANFVAVVAAFFVAPRKRVEENKDVAVCEGFNLGLYRFCAAFFLVYGLNGSMSVFLGHLAFPHVLFSFVAVMIGIFALVKKNTGILTACAIIMVVQIFISLFQILNLTHISGGGFFATANVIAHCFLNATMVACVASFFVEPERTRSYLQRAKRVLFRKK
;
A
#
# COMPACT_ATOMS: atom_id res chain seq x y z
N MET A 1 9.85 22.25 26.58
CA MET A 1 9.42 20.99 25.96
C MET A 1 10.27 19.87 26.53
N SER A 2 9.68 19.04 27.39
CA SER A 2 10.36 17.94 28.10
C SER A 2 10.83 16.87 27.11
N GLU A 3 11.90 16.13 27.42
CA GLU A 3 12.39 15.04 26.56
C GLU A 3 11.32 13.96 26.31
N GLY A 4 10.45 13.71 27.29
CA GLY A 4 9.29 12.81 27.15
C GLY A 4 8.20 13.30 26.17
N GLU A 5 7.99 14.62 26.05
CA GLU A 5 7.04 15.18 25.05
C GLU A 5 7.56 14.98 23.62
N LYS A 6 8.89 14.97 23.43
CA LYS A 6 9.50 14.77 22.11
C LYS A 6 9.35 13.32 21.63
N THR A 7 9.26 12.33 22.52
CA THR A 7 9.28 10.90 22.18
C THR A 7 7.91 10.34 21.84
N GLN A 8 6.86 10.67 22.61
CA GLN A 8 5.48 10.29 22.27
C GLN A 8 5.02 10.93 20.96
N PHE A 9 5.46 12.16 20.69
CA PHE A 9 5.24 12.83 19.41
C PHE A 9 5.95 12.13 18.24
N LYS A 10 7.17 11.62 18.44
CA LYS A 10 7.93 10.89 17.40
C LYS A 10 7.27 9.56 17.01
N GLY A 11 6.76 8.79 17.97
CA GLY A 11 6.13 7.49 17.68
C GLY A 11 4.79 7.60 16.94
N ASN A 12 3.98 8.58 17.31
CA ASN A 12 2.71 8.87 16.64
C ASN A 12 2.93 9.46 15.24
N LEU A 13 4.02 10.21 15.05
CA LEU A 13 4.44 10.76 13.76
C LEU A 13 4.93 9.67 12.78
N ALA A 14 5.66 8.67 13.26
CA ALA A 14 6.11 7.56 12.41
C ALA A 14 4.92 6.76 11.86
N LEU A 15 3.94 6.45 12.73
CA LEU A 15 2.71 5.77 12.31
C LEU A 15 1.90 6.62 11.30
N LEU A 16 1.75 7.93 11.54
CA LEU A 16 1.10 8.85 10.60
C LEU A 16 1.76 8.82 9.22
N ARG A 17 3.09 8.89 9.17
CA ARG A 17 3.85 8.87 7.91
C ARG A 17 3.65 7.56 7.17
N VAL A 18 3.72 6.44 7.87
CA VAL A 18 3.55 5.12 7.26
C VAL A 18 2.12 4.95 6.72
N CYS A 19 1.10 5.37 7.47
CA CYS A 19 -0.29 5.33 6.97
C CYS A 19 -0.47 6.20 5.72
N ALA A 20 0.06 7.44 5.73
CA ALA A 20 -0.01 8.32 4.57
C ALA A 20 0.72 7.72 3.34
N ILE A 21 1.89 7.11 3.53
CA ILE A 21 2.64 6.43 2.46
C ILE A 21 1.87 5.24 1.92
N VAL A 22 1.24 4.41 2.77
CA VAL A 22 0.40 3.30 2.31
C VAL A 22 -0.73 3.82 1.42
N PHE A 23 -1.42 4.89 1.83
CA PHE A 23 -2.48 5.49 1.00
C PHE A 23 -1.95 6.05 -0.33
N MET A 24 -0.81 6.75 -0.33
CA MET A 24 -0.19 7.24 -1.57
C MET A 24 0.22 6.10 -2.51
N VAL A 25 0.86 5.07 -1.98
CA VAL A 25 1.31 3.91 -2.76
C VAL A 25 0.12 3.19 -3.39
N ASN A 26 -0.99 3.03 -2.66
CA ASN A 26 -2.21 2.43 -3.22
C ASN A 26 -2.81 3.27 -4.36
N VAL A 27 -2.88 4.60 -4.19
CA VAL A 27 -3.40 5.48 -5.26
C VAL A 27 -2.47 5.47 -6.47
N LEU A 28 -1.15 5.56 -6.27
CA LEU A 28 -0.17 5.50 -7.34
C LEU A 28 -0.19 4.14 -8.06
N GLY A 29 -0.28 3.04 -7.31
CA GLY A 29 -0.40 1.70 -7.87
C GLY A 29 -1.64 1.55 -8.73
N PHE A 30 -2.79 2.06 -8.27
CA PHE A 30 -4.02 2.10 -9.06
C PHE A 30 -3.85 2.89 -10.36
N VAL A 31 -3.31 4.10 -10.28
CA VAL A 31 -3.06 4.97 -11.44
C VAL A 31 -2.14 4.29 -12.45
N ILE A 32 -1.04 3.73 -11.98
CA ILE A 32 -0.05 3.07 -12.85
C ILE A 32 -0.62 1.82 -13.51
N ASN A 33 -1.39 1.01 -12.79
CA ASN A 33 -2.08 -0.15 -13.37
C ASN A 33 -3.07 0.29 -14.46
N MET A 34 -3.83 1.36 -14.22
CA MET A 34 -4.75 1.92 -15.22
C MET A 34 -4.00 2.40 -16.47
N PHE A 35 -2.87 3.09 -16.32
CA PHE A 35 -2.02 3.51 -17.44
C PHE A 35 -1.50 2.30 -18.23
N PHE A 36 -1.04 1.24 -17.55
CA PHE A 36 -0.54 0.05 -18.23
C PHE A 36 -1.63 -0.73 -18.95
N MET A 37 -2.82 -0.87 -18.34
CA MET A 37 -3.97 -1.49 -19.00
C MET A 37 -4.42 -0.70 -20.24
N ALA A 38 -4.46 0.63 -20.14
CA ALA A 38 -4.77 1.49 -21.28
C ALA A 38 -3.70 1.43 -22.39
N GLY A 39 -2.43 1.23 -22.01
CA GLY A 39 -1.34 1.01 -22.95
C GLY A 39 -1.48 -0.31 -23.71
N GLN A 40 -1.85 -1.39 -23.00
CA GLN A 40 -2.06 -2.71 -23.61
C GLN A 40 -3.26 -2.75 -24.56
N THR A 41 -4.34 -2.03 -24.26
CA THR A 41 -5.53 -2.00 -25.12
C THR A 41 -5.39 -1.05 -26.32
N GLY A 42 -4.26 -0.35 -26.45
CA GLY A 42 -4.06 0.67 -27.50
C GLY A 42 -4.92 1.92 -27.33
N THR A 43 -5.62 2.05 -26.20
CA THR A 43 -6.46 3.23 -25.90
C THR A 43 -5.60 4.46 -25.62
N LEU A 44 -4.44 4.30 -24.96
CA LEU A 44 -3.48 5.39 -24.76
C LEU A 44 -2.78 5.82 -26.04
N SER A 45 -2.41 4.88 -26.92
CA SER A 45 -1.76 5.22 -28.19
C SER A 45 -2.74 5.89 -29.15
N SER A 46 -4.00 5.46 -29.20
CA SER A 46 -5.05 6.13 -29.98
C SER A 46 -5.38 7.52 -29.43
N LEU A 47 -5.49 7.68 -28.10
CA LEU A 47 -5.68 8.99 -27.47
C LEU A 47 -4.47 9.91 -27.71
N TRP A 48 -3.25 9.40 -27.54
CA TRP A 48 -2.02 10.16 -27.77
C TRP A 48 -1.87 10.58 -29.24
N ASN A 49 -2.16 9.68 -30.18
CA ASN A 49 -2.15 9.99 -31.61
C ASN A 49 -3.22 11.03 -31.94
N ALA A 50 -4.42 10.91 -31.36
CA ALA A 50 -5.46 11.92 -31.50
C ALA A 50 -5.03 13.27 -30.89
N ILE A 51 -4.30 13.31 -29.78
CA ILE A 51 -3.85 14.59 -29.19
C ILE A 51 -2.73 15.24 -30.00
N THR A 52 -1.84 14.44 -30.60
CA THR A 52 -0.58 14.92 -31.18
C THR A 52 -0.60 15.07 -32.70
N THR A 53 -1.47 14.34 -33.39
CA THR A 53 -1.49 14.29 -34.87
C THR A 53 -2.83 14.66 -35.48
N SER A 54 -3.90 14.76 -34.67
CA SER A 54 -5.20 15.18 -35.19
C SER A 54 -5.24 16.69 -35.37
N SER A 55 -6.11 17.15 -36.27
CA SER A 55 -6.44 18.58 -36.34
C SER A 55 -7.09 19.00 -35.01
N PHE A 56 -7.05 20.30 -34.70
CA PHE A 56 -7.74 20.86 -33.54
C PHE A 56 -9.25 20.53 -33.55
N GLU A 57 -9.86 20.45 -34.74
CA GLU A 57 -11.25 20.08 -34.95
C GLU A 57 -11.53 18.62 -34.56
N ASP A 58 -10.64 17.69 -34.89
CA ASP A 58 -10.78 16.27 -34.51
C ASP A 58 -10.67 16.07 -32.98
N CYS A 59 -9.83 16.87 -32.32
CA CYS A 59 -9.68 16.83 -30.87
C CYS A 59 -10.93 17.38 -30.16
N ILE A 60 -11.51 18.48 -30.67
CA ILE A 60 -12.82 18.98 -30.22
C ILE A 60 -13.92 17.95 -30.51
N GLY A 61 -13.90 17.30 -31.67
CA GLY A 61 -14.84 16.24 -32.04
C GLY A 61 -14.78 15.06 -31.08
N MET A 62 -13.57 14.61 -30.71
CA MET A 62 -13.39 13.54 -29.74
C MET A 62 -13.87 13.95 -28.33
N ILE A 63 -13.55 15.15 -27.86
CA ILE A 63 -14.05 15.66 -26.58
C ILE A 63 -15.59 15.78 -26.64
N GLY A 64 -16.14 16.27 -27.74
CA GLY A 64 -17.58 16.35 -27.99
C GLY A 64 -18.25 14.98 -27.95
N MET A 65 -17.63 13.96 -28.54
CA MET A 65 -18.10 12.56 -28.46
C MET A 65 -17.97 11.99 -27.05
N MET A 66 -16.91 12.30 -26.30
CA MET A 66 -16.77 11.89 -24.90
C MET A 66 -17.83 12.55 -23.99
N ILE A 67 -18.17 13.81 -24.26
CA ILE A 67 -19.24 14.53 -23.55
C ILE A 67 -20.60 13.93 -23.93
N ALA A 68 -20.87 13.73 -25.22
CA ALA A 68 -22.12 13.18 -25.73
C ALA A 68 -22.35 11.72 -25.28
N SER A 69 -21.29 10.92 -25.18
CA SER A 69 -21.34 9.55 -24.65
C SER A 69 -21.45 9.48 -23.12
N GLY A 70 -21.36 10.63 -22.43
CA GLY A 70 -21.42 10.69 -20.97
C GLY A 70 -20.18 10.13 -20.26
N VAL A 71 -19.15 9.68 -20.99
CA VAL A 71 -17.92 9.09 -20.45
C VAL A 71 -16.95 10.16 -19.93
N PHE A 72 -17.03 11.38 -20.47
CA PHE A 72 -16.18 12.50 -20.07
C PHE A 72 -16.27 12.83 -18.58
N PHE A 73 -17.48 12.89 -18.03
CA PHE A 73 -17.70 13.28 -16.63
C PHE A 73 -17.11 12.25 -15.63
N PRO A 74 -17.35 10.93 -15.77
CA PRO A 74 -16.69 9.91 -14.94
C PRO A 74 -15.16 9.96 -15.02
N VAL A 75 -14.59 10.16 -16.21
CA VAL A 75 -13.13 10.23 -16.40
C VAL A 75 -12.57 11.45 -15.69
N LEU A 76 -13.15 12.63 -15.91
CA LEU A 76 -12.74 13.87 -15.25
C LEU A 76 -12.86 13.76 -13.73
N LEU A 77 -13.98 13.23 -13.23
CA LEU A 77 -14.23 13.06 -11.80
C LEU A 77 -13.23 12.07 -11.17
N SER A 78 -12.84 11.02 -11.90
CA SER A 78 -11.83 10.06 -11.47
C SER A 78 -10.44 10.71 -11.36
N VAL A 79 -10.03 11.49 -12.36
CA VAL A 79 -8.76 12.22 -12.35
C VAL A 79 -8.72 13.24 -11.19
N LEU A 80 -9.80 13.99 -11.01
CA LEU A 80 -9.92 14.95 -9.90
C LEU A 80 -9.89 14.24 -8.54
N ALA A 81 -10.57 13.10 -8.40
CA ALA A 81 -10.56 12.30 -7.17
C ALA A 81 -9.15 11.80 -6.84
N ILE A 82 -8.40 11.29 -7.84
CA ILE A 82 -7.01 10.86 -7.67
C ILE A 82 -6.12 12.04 -7.24
N ALA A 83 -6.21 13.16 -7.93
CA ALA A 83 -5.43 14.36 -7.62
C ALA A 83 -5.75 14.88 -6.21
N PHE A 84 -7.02 14.86 -5.82
CA PHE A 84 -7.48 15.23 -4.48
C PHE A 84 -6.94 14.29 -3.40
N LEU A 85 -7.00 12.97 -3.60
CA LEU A 85 -6.48 11.98 -2.66
C LEU A 85 -4.96 12.09 -2.47
N LEU A 86 -4.21 12.25 -3.58
CA LEU A 86 -2.77 12.49 -3.53
C LEU A 86 -2.44 13.81 -2.83
N GLY A 87 -3.16 14.88 -3.17
CA GLY A 87 -3.00 16.19 -2.53
C GLY A 87 -3.25 16.13 -1.03
N LEU A 88 -4.32 15.46 -0.59
CA LEU A 88 -4.62 15.23 0.83
C LEU A 88 -3.54 14.41 1.52
N ALA A 89 -3.02 13.37 0.86
CA ALA A 89 -1.99 12.51 1.45
C ALA A 89 -0.66 13.26 1.61
N ILE A 90 -0.24 14.03 0.60
CA ILE A 90 0.92 14.91 0.67
C ILE A 90 0.72 15.96 1.75
N PHE A 91 -0.46 16.58 1.83
CA PHE A 91 -0.77 17.57 2.86
C PHE A 91 -0.73 16.95 4.27
N ALA A 92 -1.32 15.78 4.46
CA ALA A 92 -1.27 15.04 5.72
C ALA A 92 0.17 14.72 6.13
N LEU A 93 1.01 14.31 5.17
CA LEU A 93 2.42 13.98 5.40
C LEU A 93 3.26 15.23 5.74
N VAL A 94 3.15 16.29 4.93
CA VAL A 94 3.98 17.51 5.03
C VAL A 94 3.57 18.35 6.23
N LYS A 95 2.27 18.59 6.40
CA LYS A 95 1.74 19.38 7.53
C LYS A 95 1.54 18.56 8.79
N LYS A 96 1.78 17.24 8.74
CA LYS A 96 1.60 16.31 9.86
C LYS A 96 0.17 16.39 10.43
N ASN A 97 -0.81 16.60 9.54
CA ASN A 97 -2.18 16.86 9.92
C ASN A 97 -2.95 15.55 10.09
N VAL A 98 -3.25 15.19 11.34
CA VAL A 98 -3.99 13.98 11.70
C VAL A 98 -5.43 14.01 11.17
N THR A 99 -6.07 15.17 11.12
CA THR A 99 -7.44 15.30 10.58
C THR A 99 -7.45 14.98 9.09
N ALA A 100 -6.48 15.49 8.33
CA ALA A 100 -6.35 15.18 6.91
C ALA A 100 -6.09 13.68 6.68
N LEU A 101 -5.28 13.02 7.53
CA LEU A 101 -5.07 11.58 7.48
C LEU A 101 -6.37 10.80 7.75
N LYS A 102 -7.19 11.22 8.72
CA LYS A 102 -8.47 10.57 9.03
C LYS A 102 -9.48 10.74 7.90
N ILE A 103 -9.55 11.92 7.29
CA ILE A 103 -10.36 12.16 6.10
C ILE A 103 -9.93 11.21 4.96
N LEU A 104 -8.62 11.11 4.72
CA LEU A 104 -8.07 10.19 3.72
C LEU A 104 -8.39 8.72 4.02
N ALA A 105 -8.35 8.32 5.29
CA ALA A 105 -8.74 6.97 5.72
C ALA A 105 -10.22 6.69 5.41
N VAL A 106 -11.13 7.64 5.68
CA VAL A 106 -12.56 7.52 5.33
C VAL A 106 -12.75 7.34 3.82
N PHE A 107 -12.11 8.19 3.00
CA PHE A 107 -12.18 8.04 1.54
C PHE A 107 -11.62 6.70 1.06
N THR A 108 -10.54 6.22 1.68
CA THR A 108 -9.97 4.91 1.37
C THR A 108 -10.93 3.78 1.76
N THR A 109 -11.65 3.89 2.88
CA THR A 109 -12.68 2.91 3.26
C THR A 109 -13.80 2.88 2.22
N ILE A 110 -14.30 4.05 1.81
CA ILE A 110 -15.33 4.16 0.76
C ILE A 110 -14.80 3.48 -0.51
N TRP A 111 -13.57 3.76 -0.90
CA TRP A 111 -12.95 3.13 -2.08
C TRP A 111 -12.86 1.60 -1.97
N ILE A 112 -12.41 1.07 -0.82
CA ILE A 112 -12.28 -0.37 -0.56
C ILE A 112 -13.65 -1.06 -0.64
N VAL A 113 -14.72 -0.40 -0.19
CA VAL A 113 -16.08 -0.96 -0.20
C VAL A 113 -16.73 -0.82 -1.58
N VAL A 114 -16.61 0.34 -2.21
CA VAL A 114 -17.29 0.64 -3.48
C VAL A 114 -16.65 -0.11 -4.65
N THR A 115 -15.32 -0.20 -4.70
CA THR A 115 -14.61 -0.79 -5.86
C THR A 115 -15.04 -2.22 -6.15
N PRO A 116 -15.07 -3.16 -5.18
CA PRO A 116 -15.48 -4.53 -5.47
C PRO A 116 -16.98 -4.67 -5.75
N VAL A 117 -17.83 -3.79 -5.18
CA VAL A 117 -19.27 -3.76 -5.52
C VAL A 117 -19.47 -3.38 -6.98
N ILE A 118 -18.75 -2.37 -7.46
CA ILE A 118 -18.77 -1.97 -8.88
C ILE A 118 -18.23 -3.11 -9.76
N ILE A 119 -17.09 -3.71 -9.39
CA ILE A 119 -16.49 -4.80 -10.16
C ILE A 119 -17.46 -5.99 -10.27
N ASN A 120 -18.09 -6.43 -9.17
CA ASN A 120 -19.07 -7.52 -9.21
C ASN A 120 -20.31 -7.17 -10.05
N TYR A 121 -20.80 -5.93 -9.93
CA TYR A 121 -21.94 -5.47 -10.73
C TYR A 121 -21.61 -5.49 -12.23
N VAL A 122 -20.43 -5.01 -12.61
CA VAL A 122 -19.96 -4.98 -14.01
C VAL A 122 -19.64 -6.37 -14.54
N ALA A 123 -19.05 -7.24 -13.72
CA ALA A 123 -18.69 -8.61 -14.10
C ALA A 123 -19.88 -9.58 -14.12
N GLY A 124 -21.06 -9.17 -13.62
CA GLY A 124 -22.23 -10.04 -13.51
C GLY A 124 -22.05 -11.18 -12.51
N THR A 125 -21.02 -11.11 -11.65
CA THR A 125 -20.70 -12.15 -10.66
C THR A 125 -21.39 -11.83 -9.34
N HIS A 126 -22.37 -12.66 -8.97
CA HIS A 126 -23.17 -12.49 -7.74
C HIS A 126 -22.50 -13.04 -6.47
N ASP A 127 -21.19 -13.30 -6.47
CA ASP A 127 -20.49 -13.77 -5.29
C ASP A 127 -20.08 -12.61 -4.37
N PHE A 128 -21.08 -12.08 -3.66
CA PHE A 128 -20.88 -11.03 -2.66
C PHE A 128 -20.12 -11.53 -1.43
N ALA A 129 -20.15 -12.85 -1.15
CA ALA A 129 -19.51 -13.42 0.02
C ALA A 129 -17.99 -13.44 -0.13
N SER A 130 -17.45 -13.91 -1.26
CA SER A 130 -16.00 -13.86 -1.51
C SER A 130 -15.47 -12.43 -1.57
N VAL A 131 -16.25 -11.52 -2.14
CA VAL A 131 -15.91 -10.09 -2.20
C VAL A 131 -15.94 -9.43 -0.82
N ALA A 132 -16.94 -9.71 0.02
CA ALA A 132 -16.98 -9.21 1.39
C ALA A 132 -15.82 -9.75 2.24
N ILE A 133 -15.48 -11.03 2.11
CA ILE A 133 -14.34 -11.65 2.80
C ILE A 133 -13.02 -11.00 2.35
N GLY A 134 -12.84 -10.78 1.04
CA GLY A 134 -11.68 -10.07 0.49
C GLY A 134 -11.57 -8.61 0.93
N MET A 135 -12.69 -7.93 1.21
CA MET A 135 -12.70 -6.60 1.81
C MET A 135 -12.26 -6.61 3.28
N VAL A 136 -12.75 -7.57 4.07
CA VAL A 136 -12.47 -7.67 5.51
C VAL A 136 -11.01 -8.01 5.76
N PHE A 137 -10.43 -8.91 4.96
CA PHE A 137 -9.01 -9.28 5.05
C PHE A 137 -8.10 -8.44 4.16
N ASN A 138 -8.54 -7.23 3.77
CA ASN A 138 -7.70 -6.33 3.00
C ASN A 138 -6.64 -5.68 3.91
N ALA A 139 -5.36 -5.89 3.59
CA ALA A 139 -4.25 -5.31 4.33
C ALA A 139 -4.30 -3.75 4.35
N ASN A 140 -4.94 -3.13 3.36
CA ASN A 140 -5.17 -1.69 3.33
C ASN A 140 -6.15 -1.22 4.42
N PHE A 141 -7.06 -2.09 4.86
CA PHE A 141 -7.97 -1.79 5.96
C PHE A 141 -7.21 -1.64 7.28
N VAL A 142 -6.09 -2.34 7.46
CA VAL A 142 -5.21 -2.16 8.63
C VAL A 142 -4.66 -0.73 8.71
N ALA A 143 -4.30 -0.14 7.57
CA ALA A 143 -3.83 1.25 7.50
C ALA A 143 -4.94 2.25 7.81
N VAL A 144 -6.18 1.98 7.36
CA VAL A 144 -7.37 2.77 7.72
C VAL A 144 -7.57 2.75 9.24
N VAL A 145 -7.63 1.56 9.84
CA VAL A 145 -7.84 1.40 11.28
C VAL A 145 -6.72 2.10 12.07
N ALA A 146 -5.46 1.91 11.66
CA ALA A 146 -4.31 2.55 12.29
C ALA A 146 -4.35 4.08 12.21
N ALA A 147 -4.84 4.65 11.10
CA ALA A 147 -4.99 6.09 10.94
C ALA A 147 -5.96 6.71 11.97
N PHE A 148 -6.99 5.98 12.39
CA PHE A 148 -7.90 6.45 13.44
C PHE A 148 -7.27 6.47 14.83
N PHE A 149 -6.36 5.52 15.09
CA PHE A 149 -5.59 5.45 16.34
C PHE A 149 -4.46 6.49 16.43
N VAL A 150 -4.13 7.20 15.34
CA VAL A 150 -3.21 8.34 15.40
C VAL A 150 -3.86 9.49 16.18
N ALA A 151 -3.29 9.82 17.34
CA ALA A 151 -3.81 10.89 18.20
C ALA A 151 -3.37 12.28 17.69
N PRO A 152 -4.25 13.30 17.76
CA PRO A 152 -3.89 14.67 17.39
C PRO A 152 -2.90 15.27 18.40
N ARG A 153 -1.97 16.10 17.89
CA ARG A 153 -0.89 16.74 18.68
C ARG A 153 -1.38 17.39 19.99
N LYS A 154 -2.54 18.06 19.96
CA LYS A 154 -3.14 18.73 21.13
C LYS A 154 -3.46 17.78 22.29
N ARG A 155 -3.90 16.54 22.02
CA ARG A 155 -4.22 15.55 23.07
C ARG A 155 -2.98 14.87 23.69
N VAL A 156 -1.84 14.93 23.00
CA VAL A 156 -0.59 14.31 23.46
C VAL A 156 0.10 15.19 24.50
N GLU A 157 -0.09 16.51 24.43
CA GLU A 157 0.48 17.47 25.39
C GLU A 157 -0.28 17.47 26.74
N GLU A 158 -1.55 17.04 26.77
CA GLU A 158 -2.37 16.93 27.99
C GLU A 158 -2.18 15.61 28.77
N ASN A 159 -1.91 14.49 28.09
CA ASN A 159 -1.67 13.20 28.73
C ASN A 159 -0.17 12.95 28.93
N LYS A 160 0.42 13.60 29.94
CA LYS A 160 1.87 13.54 30.26
C LYS A 160 2.33 12.26 30.98
N ASP A 161 1.42 11.38 31.38
CA ASP A 161 1.72 10.32 32.35
C ASP A 161 2.11 8.96 31.73
N VAL A 162 2.23 8.85 30.42
CA VAL A 162 2.69 7.60 29.78
C VAL A 162 4.10 7.77 29.25
N ALA A 163 5.07 7.56 30.12
CA ALA A 163 6.49 7.43 29.78
C ALA A 163 6.67 6.29 28.78
N VAL A 164 6.79 6.62 27.49
CA VAL A 164 7.14 5.66 26.43
C VAL A 164 8.65 5.67 26.25
N CYS A 165 9.27 4.50 26.41
CA CYS A 165 10.71 4.26 26.26
C CYS A 165 11.27 4.86 24.96
N GLU A 166 12.39 5.57 25.08
CA GLU A 166 12.95 6.51 24.09
C GLU A 166 13.36 5.92 22.73
N GLY A 167 13.35 4.60 22.55
CA GLY A 167 13.82 3.93 21.33
C GLY A 167 12.78 3.10 20.57
N PHE A 168 11.54 3.00 21.05
CA PHE A 168 10.58 2.00 20.57
C PHE A 168 9.23 2.59 20.11
N ASN A 169 8.94 2.48 18.82
CA ASN A 169 7.68 2.96 18.24
C ASN A 169 6.55 1.91 18.40
N LEU A 170 5.93 1.84 19.59
CA LEU A 170 4.88 0.85 19.90
C LEU A 170 3.68 0.89 18.92
N GLY A 171 3.24 2.07 18.49
CA GLY A 171 2.14 2.22 17.53
C GLY A 171 2.49 1.63 16.16
N LEU A 172 3.71 1.89 15.69
CA LEU A 172 4.22 1.33 14.43
C LEU A 172 4.42 -0.18 14.52
N TYR A 173 4.91 -0.66 15.67
CA TYR A 173 5.04 -2.09 15.95
C TYR A 173 3.71 -2.83 15.83
N ARG A 174 2.67 -2.32 16.50
CA ARG A 174 1.31 -2.89 16.44
C ARG A 174 0.75 -2.86 15.02
N PHE A 175 0.97 -1.76 14.30
CA PHE A 175 0.57 -1.66 12.88
C PHE A 175 1.23 -2.74 12.03
N CYS A 176 2.56 -2.87 12.07
CA CYS A 176 3.27 -3.86 11.28
C CYS A 176 2.87 -5.30 11.64
N ALA A 177 2.72 -5.61 12.93
CA ALA A 177 2.30 -6.94 13.37
C ALA A 177 0.87 -7.28 12.91
N ALA A 178 -0.08 -6.34 13.06
CA ALA A 178 -1.44 -6.50 12.56
C ALA A 178 -1.47 -6.61 11.02
N PHE A 179 -0.62 -5.85 10.33
CA PHE A 179 -0.53 -5.89 8.86
C PHE A 179 -0.08 -7.26 8.37
N PHE A 180 0.98 -7.83 8.95
CA PHE A 180 1.46 -9.18 8.57
C PHE A 180 0.45 -10.27 8.92
N LEU A 181 -0.27 -10.12 10.05
CA LEU A 181 -1.33 -11.05 10.44
C LEU A 181 -2.47 -11.02 9.41
N VAL A 182 -2.98 -9.84 9.05
CA VAL A 182 -4.07 -9.71 8.05
C VAL A 182 -3.60 -10.16 6.67
N TYR A 183 -2.37 -9.84 6.27
CA TYR A 183 -1.79 -10.33 5.03
C TYR A 183 -1.73 -11.86 4.98
N GLY A 184 -1.24 -12.49 6.07
CA GLY A 184 -1.19 -13.94 6.18
C GLY A 184 -2.58 -14.57 6.16
N LEU A 185 -3.55 -14.02 6.88
CA LEU A 185 -4.94 -14.50 6.85
C LEU A 185 -5.56 -14.38 5.46
N ASN A 186 -5.31 -13.28 4.75
CA ASN A 186 -5.78 -13.09 3.38
C ASN A 186 -5.20 -14.16 2.43
N GLY A 187 -3.90 -14.44 2.56
CA GLY A 187 -3.24 -15.50 1.81
C GLY A 187 -3.72 -16.90 2.19
N SER A 188 -4.06 -17.16 3.46
CA SER A 188 -4.66 -18.43 3.86
C SER A 188 -6.08 -18.59 3.31
N MET A 189 -6.89 -17.53 3.30
CA MET A 189 -8.25 -17.56 2.77
C MET A 189 -8.28 -17.82 1.25
N SER A 190 -7.36 -17.22 0.48
CA SER A 190 -7.29 -17.48 -0.97
C SER A 190 -6.96 -18.94 -1.29
N VAL A 191 -6.25 -19.64 -0.40
CA VAL A 191 -5.97 -21.07 -0.51
C VAL A 191 -7.20 -21.92 -0.22
N PHE A 192 -7.98 -21.57 0.82
CA PHE A 192 -9.25 -22.25 1.10
C PHE A 192 -10.27 -22.08 -0.03
N LEU A 193 -10.19 -20.98 -0.78
CA LEU A 193 -11.04 -20.70 -1.95
C LEU A 193 -10.53 -21.34 -3.26
N GLY A 194 -9.51 -22.21 -3.22
CA GLY A 194 -9.13 -23.07 -4.35
C GLY A 194 -7.89 -22.65 -5.15
N HIS A 195 -7.20 -21.57 -4.77
CA HIS A 195 -5.91 -21.22 -5.39
C HIS A 195 -4.74 -21.92 -4.69
N LEU A 196 -4.57 -23.22 -4.99
CA LEU A 196 -3.54 -24.08 -4.40
C LEU A 196 -2.16 -23.87 -5.03
N ALA A 197 -1.41 -22.88 -4.54
CA ALA A 197 0.03 -22.85 -4.67
C ALA A 197 0.67 -23.16 -3.30
N PHE A 198 1.11 -24.41 -3.09
CA PHE A 198 1.73 -24.90 -1.85
C PHE A 198 2.71 -23.91 -1.18
N PRO A 199 3.65 -23.25 -1.90
CA PRO A 199 4.53 -22.25 -1.27
C PRO A 199 3.76 -21.05 -0.70
N HIS A 200 2.73 -20.54 -1.37
CA HIS A 200 1.92 -19.43 -0.86
C HIS A 200 1.19 -19.78 0.45
N VAL A 201 0.73 -21.02 0.60
CA VAL A 201 0.08 -21.50 1.82
C VAL A 201 1.05 -21.42 3.01
N LEU A 202 2.25 -21.99 2.83
CA LEU A 202 3.25 -22.08 3.88
C LEU A 202 3.70 -20.68 4.33
N PHE A 203 3.96 -19.77 3.40
CA PHE A 203 4.31 -18.39 3.73
C PHE A 203 3.18 -17.63 4.42
N SER A 204 1.92 -17.89 4.05
CA SER A 204 0.75 -17.27 4.69
C SER A 204 0.63 -17.69 6.14
N PHE A 205 0.76 -18.99 6.44
CA PHE A 205 0.76 -19.49 7.82
C PHE A 205 1.96 -18.96 8.63
N VAL A 206 3.15 -18.91 8.03
CA VAL A 206 4.34 -18.34 8.67
C VAL A 206 4.11 -16.87 9.02
N ALA A 207 3.52 -16.07 8.12
CA ALA A 207 3.19 -14.68 8.37
C ALA A 207 2.18 -14.50 9.52
N VAL A 208 1.14 -15.36 9.58
CA VAL A 208 0.18 -15.36 10.70
C VAL A 208 0.87 -15.68 12.02
N MET A 209 1.64 -16.77 12.06
CA MET A 209 2.32 -17.23 13.27
C MET A 209 3.32 -16.18 13.78
N ILE A 210 4.07 -15.55 12.88
CA ILE A 210 4.99 -14.46 13.25
C ILE A 210 4.19 -13.24 13.74
N GLY A 211 3.10 -12.86 13.07
CA GLY A 211 2.24 -11.76 13.51
C GLY A 211 1.74 -11.95 14.95
N ILE A 212 1.21 -13.15 15.27
CA ILE A 212 0.77 -13.51 16.61
C ILE A 212 1.94 -13.50 17.60
N PHE A 213 3.06 -14.14 17.23
CA PHE A 213 4.23 -14.24 18.11
C PHE A 213 4.83 -12.87 18.42
N ALA A 214 4.88 -11.97 17.44
CA ALA A 214 5.28 -10.59 17.63
C ALA A 214 4.34 -9.90 18.63
N LEU A 215 3.02 -9.96 18.42
CA LEU A 215 2.06 -9.35 19.35
C LEU A 215 2.19 -9.87 20.79
N VAL A 216 2.41 -11.17 20.98
CA VAL A 216 2.50 -11.81 22.29
C VAL A 216 3.84 -11.54 22.98
N LYS A 217 4.96 -11.79 22.29
CA LYS A 217 6.31 -11.70 22.91
C LYS A 217 6.95 -10.32 22.82
N LYS A 218 6.33 -9.36 22.11
CA LYS A 218 6.87 -8.01 21.87
C LYS A 218 8.31 -8.03 21.32
N ASN A 219 8.65 -9.05 20.53
CA ASN A 219 9.99 -9.21 19.97
C ASN A 219 10.06 -8.52 18.60
N THR A 220 10.87 -7.47 18.51
CA THR A 220 11.12 -6.69 17.28
C THR A 220 11.99 -7.42 16.28
N GLY A 221 12.93 -8.25 16.74
CA GLY A 221 13.81 -9.03 15.87
C GLY A 221 13.03 -9.99 14.97
N ILE A 222 11.98 -10.60 15.50
CA ILE A 222 11.11 -11.52 14.76
C ILE A 222 10.30 -10.79 13.70
N LEU A 223 9.80 -9.58 14.02
CA LEU A 223 9.11 -8.74 13.07
C LEU A 223 10.02 -8.33 11.90
N THR A 224 11.27 -7.95 12.19
CA THR A 224 12.25 -7.61 11.14
C THR A 224 12.65 -8.83 10.31
N ALA A 225 12.81 -10.01 10.93
CA ALA A 225 13.09 -11.24 10.19
C ALA A 225 11.93 -11.60 9.24
N CYS A 226 10.68 -11.45 9.70
CA CYS A 226 9.50 -11.63 8.87
C CYS A 226 9.50 -10.69 7.66
N ALA A 227 9.78 -9.39 7.89
CA ALA A 227 9.85 -8.42 6.82
C ALA A 227 10.91 -8.78 5.77
N ILE A 228 12.07 -9.31 6.19
CA ILE A 228 13.11 -9.80 5.27
C ILE A 228 12.58 -11.00 4.46
N ILE A 229 11.98 -11.99 5.12
CA ILE A 229 11.41 -13.18 4.45
C ILE A 229 10.36 -12.75 3.42
N MET A 230 9.47 -11.84 3.80
CA MET A 230 8.43 -11.28 2.93
C MET A 230 9.02 -10.53 1.72
N VAL A 231 10.06 -9.73 1.94
CA VAL A 231 10.75 -9.03 0.83
C VAL A 231 11.40 -10.04 -0.11
N VAL A 232 12.08 -11.06 0.42
CA VAL A 232 12.66 -12.15 -0.39
C VAL A 232 11.58 -12.87 -1.19
N GLN A 233 10.44 -13.17 -0.57
CA GLN A 233 9.30 -13.78 -1.25
C GLN A 233 8.77 -12.90 -2.38
N ILE A 234 8.60 -11.58 -2.16
CA ILE A 234 8.19 -10.64 -3.20
C ILE A 234 9.17 -10.67 -4.37
N PHE A 235 10.49 -10.70 -4.11
CA PHE A 235 11.50 -10.79 -5.17
C PHE A 235 11.48 -12.13 -5.91
N ILE A 236 11.29 -13.25 -5.20
CA ILE A 236 11.16 -14.58 -5.83
C ILE A 236 9.92 -14.62 -6.72
N SER A 237 8.77 -14.17 -6.21
CA SER A 237 7.52 -14.09 -6.98
C SER A 237 7.66 -13.17 -8.18
N LEU A 238 8.33 -12.02 -8.02
CA LEU A 238 8.64 -11.11 -9.13
C LEU A 238 9.50 -11.83 -10.19
N PHE A 239 10.56 -12.52 -9.80
CA PHE A 239 11.43 -13.24 -10.74
C PHE A 239 10.69 -14.37 -11.47
N GLN A 240 9.83 -15.12 -10.77
CA GLN A 240 8.99 -16.15 -11.37
C GLN A 240 8.03 -15.56 -12.40
N ILE A 241 7.35 -14.47 -12.06
CA ILE A 241 6.43 -13.80 -12.99
C ILE A 241 7.19 -13.22 -14.18
N LEU A 242 8.35 -12.60 -13.96
CA LEU A 242 9.20 -12.06 -15.02
C LEU A 242 9.63 -13.15 -16.01
N ASN A 243 10.07 -14.30 -15.50
CA ASN A 243 10.42 -15.45 -16.34
C ASN A 243 9.21 -15.97 -17.12
N LEU A 244 8.04 -16.08 -16.47
CA LEU A 244 6.80 -16.46 -17.15
C LEU A 244 6.43 -15.48 -18.26
N THR A 245 6.48 -14.17 -18.00
CA THR A 245 6.22 -13.13 -19.00
C THR A 245 7.24 -13.15 -20.14
N HIS A 246 8.50 -13.44 -19.86
CA HIS A 246 9.52 -13.58 -20.90
C HIS A 246 9.27 -14.80 -21.79
N ILE A 247 8.87 -15.93 -21.20
CA ILE A 247 8.58 -17.18 -21.93
C ILE A 247 7.27 -17.06 -22.73
N SER A 248 6.27 -16.35 -22.21
CA SER A 248 4.96 -16.19 -22.85
C SER A 248 4.89 -15.05 -23.87
N GLY A 249 6.00 -14.37 -24.17
CA GLY A 249 6.02 -13.20 -25.04
C GLY A 249 5.25 -12.00 -24.47
N GLY A 250 5.15 -11.89 -23.15
CA GLY A 250 4.52 -10.77 -22.45
C GLY A 250 5.18 -9.46 -22.84
N GLY A 251 4.42 -8.58 -23.49
CA GLY A 251 4.93 -7.28 -23.95
C GLY A 251 5.46 -6.40 -22.82
N PHE A 252 6.28 -5.41 -23.19
CA PHE A 252 6.92 -4.46 -22.25
C PHE A 252 5.97 -3.90 -21.18
N PHE A 253 4.73 -3.57 -21.55
CA PHE A 253 3.72 -3.06 -20.62
C PHE A 253 3.28 -4.07 -19.56
N ALA A 254 3.20 -5.36 -19.88
CA ALA A 254 2.86 -6.41 -18.91
C ALA A 254 3.96 -6.54 -17.85
N THR A 255 5.21 -6.60 -18.31
CA THR A 255 6.40 -6.68 -17.45
C THR A 255 6.52 -5.46 -16.54
N ALA A 256 6.35 -4.25 -17.10
CA ALA A 256 6.41 -3.00 -16.34
C ALA A 256 5.27 -2.90 -15.31
N ASN A 257 4.07 -3.38 -15.64
CA ASN A 257 2.93 -3.43 -14.72
C ASN A 257 3.19 -4.35 -13.52
N VAL A 258 3.74 -5.55 -13.77
CA VAL A 258 4.10 -6.49 -12.69
C VAL A 258 5.16 -5.88 -11.77
N ILE A 259 6.21 -5.27 -12.34
CA ILE A 259 7.25 -4.59 -11.58
C ILE A 259 6.64 -3.48 -10.73
N ALA A 260 5.82 -2.61 -11.32
CA ALA A 260 5.16 -1.53 -10.60
C ALA A 260 4.28 -2.06 -9.47
N HIS A 261 3.49 -3.10 -9.70
CA HIS A 261 2.63 -3.71 -8.69
C HIS A 261 3.44 -4.35 -7.55
N CYS A 262 4.61 -4.93 -7.82
CA CYS A 262 5.48 -5.49 -6.80
C CYS A 262 6.10 -4.40 -5.89
N PHE A 263 6.55 -3.29 -6.47
CA PHE A 263 7.18 -2.20 -5.71
C PHE A 263 6.17 -1.26 -5.04
N LEU A 264 5.04 -0.99 -5.69
CA LEU A 264 3.98 -0.10 -5.21
C LEU A 264 2.89 -0.89 -4.49
N ASN A 265 3.30 -1.68 -3.50
CA ASN A 265 2.40 -2.45 -2.66
C ASN A 265 2.50 -2.01 -1.20
N ALA A 266 1.35 -1.91 -0.52
CA ALA A 266 1.27 -1.68 0.93
C ALA A 266 2.12 -2.67 1.73
N THR A 267 2.28 -3.92 1.27
CA THR A 267 3.16 -4.92 1.89
C THR A 267 4.61 -4.49 1.90
N MET A 268 5.12 -3.91 0.81
CA MET A 268 6.49 -3.40 0.75
C MET A 268 6.69 -2.24 1.74
N VAL A 269 5.69 -1.35 1.84
CA VAL A 269 5.69 -0.25 2.82
C VAL A 269 5.73 -0.80 4.26
N ALA A 270 4.92 -1.81 4.57
CA ALA A 270 4.89 -2.44 5.89
C ALA A 270 6.22 -3.15 6.24
N CYS A 271 6.83 -3.83 5.27
CA CYS A 271 8.15 -4.45 5.42
C CYS A 271 9.21 -3.39 5.75
N VAL A 272 9.28 -2.32 4.96
CA VAL A 272 10.22 -1.21 5.20
C VAL A 272 9.95 -0.56 6.56
N ALA A 273 8.68 -0.33 6.90
CA ALA A 273 8.26 0.25 8.17
C ALA A 273 8.69 -0.57 9.40
N SER A 274 8.75 -1.90 9.31
CA SER A 274 9.19 -2.74 10.43
C SER A 274 10.64 -2.46 10.87
N PHE A 275 11.51 -2.02 9.96
CA PHE A 275 12.88 -1.62 10.30
C PHE A 275 12.90 -0.29 11.07
N PHE A 276 11.88 0.54 10.94
CA PHE A 276 11.78 1.82 11.66
C PHE A 276 11.10 1.70 13.03
N VAL A 277 10.73 0.49 13.45
CA VAL A 277 10.21 0.24 14.80
C VAL A 277 11.28 0.51 15.86
N GLU A 278 12.51 0.04 15.63
CA GLU A 278 13.71 0.30 16.44
C GLU A 278 14.80 0.93 15.57
N PRO A 279 14.79 2.26 15.38
CA PRO A 279 15.69 2.93 14.44
C PRO A 279 17.18 2.77 14.81
N GLU A 280 17.50 2.61 16.10
CA GLU A 280 18.87 2.45 16.58
C GLU A 280 19.49 1.11 16.17
N ARG A 281 18.73 0.02 16.26
CA ARG A 281 19.15 -1.29 15.75
C ARG A 281 19.33 -1.24 14.24
N THR A 282 18.39 -0.64 13.52
CA THR A 282 18.46 -0.52 12.07
C THR A 282 19.65 0.31 11.60
N ARG A 283 19.98 1.40 12.30
CA ARG A 283 21.20 2.17 12.03
C ARG A 283 22.45 1.31 12.22
N SER A 284 22.49 0.50 13.28
CA SER A 284 23.59 -0.42 13.54
C SER A 284 23.71 -1.49 12.45
N TYR A 285 22.60 -2.06 11.98
CA TYR A 285 22.58 -3.02 10.87
C TYR A 285 23.05 -2.39 9.54
N LEU A 286 22.55 -1.20 9.19
CA LEU A 286 22.99 -0.47 8.00
C LEU A 286 24.48 -0.11 8.05
N GLN A 287 24.99 0.28 9.21
CA GLN A 287 26.43 0.54 9.39
C GLN A 287 27.27 -0.73 9.26
N ARG A 288 26.76 -1.90 9.70
CA ARG A 288 27.43 -3.20 9.49
C ARG A 288 27.38 -3.60 8.01
N ALA A 289 26.22 -3.52 7.35
CA ALA A 289 26.07 -3.81 5.94
C ALA A 289 26.96 -2.90 5.06
N LYS A 290 27.00 -1.59 5.35
CA LYS A 290 27.90 -0.64 4.70
C LYS A 290 29.36 -1.05 4.89
N ARG A 291 29.77 -1.48 6.08
CA ARG A 291 31.14 -1.97 6.33
C ARG A 291 31.48 -3.24 5.56
N VAL A 292 30.51 -4.11 5.28
CA VAL A 292 30.72 -5.32 4.47
C VAL A 292 30.79 -4.99 2.99
N LEU A 293 29.86 -4.17 2.48
CA LEU A 293 29.77 -3.77 1.07
C LEU A 293 30.92 -2.86 0.63
N PHE A 294 31.34 -1.93 1.50
CA PHE A 294 32.43 -0.99 1.22
C PHE A 294 33.72 -1.38 1.96
N ARG A 295 33.85 -2.64 2.38
CA ARG A 295 35.16 -3.17 2.75
C ARG A 295 35.99 -3.19 1.47
N LYS A 296 36.77 -2.13 1.25
CA LYS A 296 37.75 -2.06 0.17
C LYS A 296 38.55 -3.36 0.17
N LYS A 297 38.47 -4.11 -0.93
CA LYS A 297 39.56 -5.00 -1.32
C LYS A 297 40.79 -4.15 -1.62
#